data_AF-G4ZJR0-F1
#
_entry.id   AF-G4ZJR0-F1
#
_cell.length_a   1.000
_cell.length_b   1.000
_cell.length_c   1.000
_cell.angle_alpha   90.00
_cell.angle_beta   90.00
_cell.angle_gamma   90.00
#
_symmetry.space_group_name_H-M   'P 1'
#
loop_
_entity.id
_entity.type
_entity.pdbx_description
1 polymer ?
#
loop_
_entity_poly.entity_id
_entity_poly.type
_entity_poly.pdbx_seq_one_letter_code
_entity_poly.pdbx_strand_id
1 'polypeptide(L)'
;MEPPVLLLVQHALPPRLQAISQVGQLVNEFVLPSTIDAAVYNDLPCVLRAFEGFRPYTVGAMNGAAARGRLDILKRLRAERREGCTSVAFLDAASNGHDGVLMWLHIYYPRLQRLLPELTAAAKYGHASIVEFVLRFMRPNRSELERLLEIAAANGHLEVVRFLR
;
A
#
# COMPACT_ATOMS: atom_id res chain seq x y z
N MET A 1 21.75 10.67 -16.97
CA MET A 1 22.40 11.09 -15.71
C MET A 1 22.48 9.86 -14.82
N GLU A 2 23.63 9.60 -14.19
CA GLU A 2 23.80 8.46 -13.26
C GLU A 2 23.10 8.74 -11.92
N PRO A 3 22.49 7.72 -11.28
CA PRO A 3 21.87 7.90 -9.97
C PRO A 3 22.90 8.38 -8.94
N PRO A 4 22.50 9.23 -7.97
CA PRO A 4 23.44 9.75 -6.98
C PRO A 4 24.07 8.59 -6.19
N VAL A 5 25.38 8.68 -5.99
CA VAL A 5 26.15 7.67 -5.24
C VAL A 5 25.78 7.77 -3.77
N LEU A 6 25.44 6.63 -3.16
CA LEU A 6 25.30 6.55 -1.71
C LEU A 6 26.69 6.72 -1.08
N LEU A 7 27.00 7.92 -0.60
CA LEU A 7 28.30 8.26 0.02
C LEU A 7 28.72 7.26 1.11
N LEU A 8 27.75 6.72 1.87
CA LEU A 8 28.00 5.68 2.87
C LEU A 8 28.53 4.38 2.26
N VAL A 9 28.02 3.97 1.09
CA VAL A 9 28.51 2.79 0.35
C VAL A 9 29.91 3.05 -0.18
N GLN A 10 30.16 4.25 -0.72
CA GLN A 10 31.48 4.65 -1.20
C GLN A 10 32.53 4.60 -0.08
N HIS A 11 32.21 5.12 1.10
CA HIS A 11 33.12 5.12 2.26
C HIS A 11 33.27 3.75 2.94
N ALA A 12 32.29 2.85 2.80
CA ALA A 12 32.37 1.49 3.35
C ALA A 12 33.21 0.52 2.49
N LEU A 13 33.44 0.84 1.22
CA LEU A 13 34.25 0.00 0.33
C LEU A 13 35.76 0.12 0.63
N PRO A 14 36.51 -1.00 0.69
CA PRO A 14 37.97 -0.97 0.79
C PRO A 14 38.63 -0.17 -0.36
N PRO A 15 39.78 0.50 -0.14
CA PRO A 15 40.44 1.34 -1.16
C PRO A 15 40.73 0.60 -2.48
N ARG A 16 41.04 -0.70 -2.40
CA ARG A 16 41.27 -1.56 -3.58
C ARG A 16 40.01 -1.76 -4.43
N LEU A 17 38.83 -1.77 -3.81
CA LEU A 17 37.55 -1.87 -4.51
C LEU A 17 37.02 -0.50 -4.95
N GLN A 18 37.33 0.58 -4.22
CA GLN A 18 37.06 1.95 -4.64
C GLN A 18 37.79 2.30 -5.96
N ALA A 19 38.99 1.76 -6.17
CA ALA A 19 39.73 1.93 -7.42
C ALA A 19 39.05 1.28 -8.65
N ILE A 20 38.08 0.39 -8.42
CA ILE A 20 37.29 -0.26 -9.47
C ILE A 20 35.91 0.41 -9.51
N SER A 21 35.78 1.49 -10.29
CA SER A 21 34.56 2.30 -10.37
C SER A 21 33.27 1.50 -10.62
N GLN A 22 33.37 0.42 -11.41
CA GLN A 22 32.27 -0.49 -11.72
C GLN A 22 31.74 -1.24 -10.50
N VAL A 23 32.59 -1.60 -9.53
CA VAL A 23 32.16 -2.27 -8.29
C VAL A 23 31.34 -1.31 -7.43
N GLY A 24 31.77 -0.06 -7.32
CA GLY A 24 31.01 0.98 -6.64
C GLY A 24 29.64 1.20 -7.27
N GLN A 25 29.56 1.24 -8.59
CA GLN A 25 28.28 1.36 -9.32
C GLN A 25 27.39 0.13 -9.12
N LEU A 26 27.92 -1.09 -9.20
CA LEU A 26 27.16 -2.33 -8.96
C LEU A 26 26.60 -2.42 -7.54
N VAL A 27 27.40 -2.09 -6.53
CA VAL A 27 26.92 -2.08 -5.14
C VAL A 27 25.89 -0.96 -4.95
N ASN A 28 26.08 0.21 -5.56
CA ASN A 28 25.10 1.29 -5.53
C ASN A 28 23.78 0.86 -6.21
N GLU A 29 23.83 0.21 -7.38
CA GLU A 29 22.65 -0.33 -8.06
C GLU A 29 21.95 -1.43 -7.26
N PHE A 30 22.71 -2.29 -6.58
CA PHE A 30 22.17 -3.37 -5.77
C PHE A 30 21.49 -2.86 -4.49
N VAL A 31 22.08 -1.85 -3.84
CA VAL A 31 21.57 -1.29 -2.58
C VAL A 31 20.45 -0.27 -2.84
N LEU A 32 20.47 0.42 -3.99
CA LEU A 32 19.43 1.39 -4.32
C LEU A 32 18.13 0.69 -4.72
N PRO A 33 16.98 1.14 -4.18
CA PRO A 33 15.70 0.59 -4.58
C PRO A 33 15.44 0.88 -6.06
N SER A 34 14.81 -0.08 -6.74
CA SER A 34 14.41 0.02 -8.15
C SER A 34 13.26 1.01 -8.38
N THR A 35 12.49 1.33 -7.33
CA THR A 35 11.39 2.31 -7.35
C THR A 35 11.45 3.21 -6.12
N ILE A 36 10.72 4.33 -6.16
CA ILE A 36 10.64 5.29 -5.03
C ILE A 36 9.49 4.95 -4.07
N ASP A 37 8.73 3.90 -4.36
CA ASP A 37 7.54 3.51 -3.59
C ASP A 37 7.83 3.33 -2.09
N ALA A 38 9.03 2.83 -1.74
CA ALA A 38 9.45 2.67 -0.35
C ALA A 38 9.69 4.00 0.39
N ALA A 39 10.19 5.02 -0.32
CA ALA A 39 10.51 6.33 0.28
C ALA A 39 9.25 7.09 0.68
N VAL A 40 8.16 6.86 -0.05
CA VAL A 40 6.85 7.42 0.22
C VAL A 40 6.39 7.09 1.64
N TYR A 41 6.53 5.85 2.09
CA TYR A 41 6.05 5.42 3.41
C TYR A 41 6.71 6.13 4.58
N ASN A 42 7.98 6.49 4.42
CA ASN A 42 8.77 7.12 5.46
C ASN A 42 8.75 8.65 5.34
N ASP A 43 7.99 9.19 4.38
CA ASP A 43 7.96 10.61 4.01
C ASP A 43 9.36 11.22 4.07
N LEU A 44 10.25 10.72 3.20
CA LEU A 44 11.66 11.14 3.15
C LEU A 44 11.89 12.17 2.02
N PRO A 45 11.61 13.47 2.20
CA PRO A 45 11.83 14.50 1.18
C PRO A 45 13.21 14.48 0.55
N CYS A 46 14.24 14.10 1.31
CA CYS A 46 15.60 13.99 0.79
C CYS A 46 15.74 12.84 -0.20
N VAL A 47 15.13 11.69 0.06
CA VAL A 47 15.14 10.54 -0.85
C VAL A 47 14.28 10.84 -2.08
N LEU A 48 13.10 11.44 -1.89
CA LEU A 48 12.25 11.85 -3.01
C LEU A 48 13.01 12.83 -3.93
N ARG A 49 13.58 13.91 -3.38
CA ARG A 49 14.35 14.89 -4.16
C ARG A 49 15.57 14.31 -4.85
N ALA A 50 16.29 13.41 -4.19
CA ALA A 50 17.51 12.82 -4.74
C ALA A 50 17.24 11.83 -5.88
N PHE A 51 16.11 11.11 -5.84
CA PHE A 51 15.89 9.97 -6.73
C PHE A 51 14.72 10.13 -7.70
N GLU A 52 13.84 11.12 -7.56
CA GLU A 52 12.63 11.30 -8.38
C GLU A 52 12.88 11.37 -9.90
N GLY A 53 14.04 11.88 -10.33
CA GLY A 53 14.45 11.89 -11.73
C GLY A 53 15.14 10.61 -12.23
N PHE A 54 15.47 9.68 -11.34
CA PHE A 54 16.28 8.50 -11.63
C PHE A 54 15.52 7.18 -11.48
N ARG A 55 14.48 7.16 -10.64
CA ARG A 55 13.69 5.96 -10.35
C ARG A 55 12.20 6.26 -10.52
N PRO A 56 11.45 5.38 -11.20
CA PRO A 56 10.03 5.57 -11.36
C PRO A 56 9.31 5.32 -10.03
N TYR A 57 8.10 5.87 -9.93
CA TYR A 57 7.13 5.38 -8.98
C TYR A 57 6.23 4.38 -9.71
N THR A 58 5.60 3.52 -8.94
CA THR A 58 4.65 2.54 -9.46
C THR A 58 3.35 2.62 -8.67
N VAL A 59 2.36 1.80 -9.06
CA VAL A 59 1.16 1.58 -8.26
C VAL A 59 1.46 1.10 -6.83
N GLY A 60 2.68 0.56 -6.59
CA GLY A 60 3.17 0.15 -5.28
C GLY A 60 3.21 1.29 -4.27
N ALA A 61 3.49 2.53 -4.69
CA ALA A 61 3.47 3.69 -3.79
C ALA A 61 2.07 3.92 -3.19
N MET A 62 1.03 3.91 -4.01
CA MET A 62 -0.35 4.11 -3.54
C MET A 62 -0.90 2.90 -2.82
N ASN A 63 -0.66 1.68 -3.33
CA ASN A 63 -1.06 0.45 -2.63
C ASN A 63 -0.47 0.40 -1.22
N GLY A 64 0.81 0.74 -1.13
CA GLY A 64 1.52 0.87 0.12
C GLY A 64 0.93 1.92 1.06
N ALA A 65 0.75 3.15 0.56
CA ALA A 65 0.16 4.22 1.35
C ALA A 65 -1.23 3.80 1.90
N ALA A 66 -2.02 3.09 1.09
CA ALA A 66 -3.31 2.55 1.51
C ALA A 66 -3.16 1.49 2.60
N ALA A 67 -2.22 0.55 2.45
CA ALA A 67 -1.93 -0.48 3.45
C ALA A 67 -1.50 0.09 4.82
N ARG A 68 -0.94 1.31 4.85
CA ARG A 68 -0.53 1.99 6.09
C ARG A 68 -1.50 3.08 6.57
N GLY A 69 -2.65 3.23 5.91
CA GLY A 69 -3.65 4.24 6.32
C GLY A 69 -3.24 5.69 6.04
N ARG A 70 -2.24 5.90 5.18
CA ARG A 70 -1.64 7.22 4.91
C ARG A 70 -2.44 7.98 3.85
N LEU A 71 -3.60 8.47 4.25
CA LEU A 71 -4.50 9.24 3.38
C LEU A 71 -3.87 10.55 2.87
N ASP A 72 -3.04 11.19 3.70
CA ASP A 72 -2.22 12.36 3.36
C ASP A 72 -1.36 12.10 2.11
N ILE A 73 -0.65 10.96 2.13
CA ILE A 73 0.21 10.53 1.05
C ILE A 73 -0.59 10.17 -0.19
N LEU A 74 -1.70 9.43 -0.05
CA LEU A 74 -2.56 9.08 -1.20
C LEU A 74 -3.07 10.30 -1.95
N LYS A 75 -3.49 11.34 -1.22
CA LYS A 75 -3.93 12.62 -1.80
C LYS A 75 -2.80 13.31 -2.56
N ARG A 76 -1.60 13.37 -1.97
CA ARG A 76 -0.40 13.95 -2.60
C ARG A 76 -0.03 13.19 -3.87
N LEU A 77 0.11 11.85 -3.78
CA LEU A 77 0.46 11.01 -4.93
C LEU A 77 -0.58 11.13 -6.05
N ARG A 78 -1.87 11.18 -5.75
CA ARG A 78 -2.88 11.37 -6.80
C ARG A 78 -2.80 12.75 -7.48
N ALA A 79 -2.39 13.79 -6.74
CA ALA A 79 -2.25 15.14 -7.29
C ALA A 79 -1.01 15.26 -8.20
N GLU A 80 0.07 14.58 -7.83
CA GLU A 80 1.38 14.69 -8.48
C GLU A 80 1.61 13.63 -9.57
N ARG A 81 0.85 12.52 -9.54
CA ARG A 81 1.18 11.28 -10.27
C ARG A 81 -0.01 10.67 -11.02
N ARG A 82 0.27 9.80 -11.99
CA ARG A 82 -0.74 9.23 -12.92
C ARG A 82 -0.88 7.70 -12.87
N GLU A 83 0.09 7.01 -12.27
CA GLU A 83 0.20 5.55 -12.19
C GLU A 83 -1.00 4.94 -11.44
N GLY A 84 -1.55 5.67 -10.45
CA GLY A 84 -2.73 5.27 -9.70
C GLY A 84 -2.45 4.15 -8.70
N CYS A 85 -3.47 3.34 -8.43
CA CYS A 85 -3.41 2.19 -7.52
C CYS A 85 -4.05 0.96 -8.18
N THR A 86 -3.97 -0.19 -7.52
CA THR A 86 -4.70 -1.39 -7.91
C THR A 86 -5.77 -1.74 -6.87
N SER A 87 -6.59 -2.77 -7.14
CA SER A 87 -7.55 -3.28 -6.15
C SER A 87 -6.90 -3.78 -4.86
N VAL A 88 -5.58 -4.03 -4.87
CA VAL A 88 -4.79 -4.37 -3.67
C VAL A 88 -4.85 -3.25 -2.64
N ALA A 89 -4.84 -1.97 -3.07
CA ALA A 89 -4.97 -0.84 -2.15
C ALA A 89 -6.25 -0.89 -1.31
N PHE A 90 -7.37 -1.30 -1.93
CA PHE A 90 -8.65 -1.45 -1.24
C PHE A 90 -8.61 -2.61 -0.25
N LEU A 91 -8.09 -3.75 -0.68
CA LEU A 91 -7.99 -4.95 0.16
C LEU A 91 -7.09 -4.71 1.37
N ASP A 92 -5.96 -4.04 1.19
CA ASP A 92 -5.03 -3.73 2.28
C ASP A 92 -5.63 -2.71 3.23
N ALA A 93 -6.29 -1.66 2.71
CA ALA A 93 -7.02 -0.70 3.54
C ALA A 93 -8.14 -1.37 4.35
N ALA A 94 -8.89 -2.28 3.73
CA ALA A 94 -9.95 -3.05 4.39
C ALA A 94 -9.39 -4.03 5.44
N SER A 95 -8.28 -4.70 5.14
CA SER A 95 -7.64 -5.65 6.04
C SER A 95 -7.05 -4.99 7.28
N ASN A 96 -6.58 -3.76 7.14
CA ASN A 96 -5.92 -3.00 8.21
C ASN A 96 -6.84 -1.97 8.89
N GLY A 97 -8.13 -1.92 8.55
CA GLY A 97 -9.10 -1.07 9.24
C GLY A 97 -8.95 0.42 8.93
N HIS A 98 -8.49 0.76 7.73
CA HIS A 98 -8.25 2.14 7.33
C HIS A 98 -9.48 2.76 6.66
N ASP A 99 -10.54 3.00 7.44
CA ASP A 99 -11.84 3.53 7.00
C ASP A 99 -11.71 4.73 6.04
N GLY A 100 -11.00 5.78 6.47
CA GLY A 100 -10.85 7.01 5.70
C GLY A 100 -10.11 6.82 4.37
N VAL A 101 -9.16 5.87 4.33
CA VAL A 101 -8.49 5.49 3.08
C VAL A 101 -9.45 4.75 2.17
N LEU A 102 -10.15 3.73 2.68
CA LEU A 102 -11.04 2.90 1.88
C LEU A 102 -12.19 3.72 1.28
N MET A 103 -12.78 4.63 2.06
CA MET A 103 -13.80 5.57 1.59
C MET A 103 -13.25 6.47 0.48
N TRP A 104 -12.04 7.01 0.65
CA TRP A 104 -11.40 7.85 -0.37
C TRP A 104 -11.12 7.06 -1.66
N LEU A 105 -10.64 5.83 -1.54
CA LEU A 105 -10.42 4.94 -2.69
C LEU A 105 -11.73 4.65 -3.43
N HIS A 106 -12.82 4.39 -2.73
CA HIS A 106 -14.14 4.19 -3.35
C HIS A 106 -14.60 5.41 -4.16
N ILE A 107 -14.38 6.62 -3.66
CA ILE A 107 -14.77 7.86 -4.35
C ILE A 107 -13.97 8.07 -5.63
N TYR A 108 -12.65 7.88 -5.58
CA TYR A 108 -11.77 8.27 -6.69
C TYR A 108 -11.43 7.15 -7.67
N TYR A 109 -11.59 5.89 -7.28
CA TYR A 109 -11.25 4.72 -8.10
C TYR A 109 -12.39 3.69 -8.17
N PRO A 110 -13.61 4.08 -8.58
CA PRO A 110 -14.78 3.20 -8.52
C PRO A 110 -14.68 1.94 -9.38
N ARG A 111 -13.89 1.99 -10.47
CA ARG A 111 -13.67 0.84 -11.36
C ARG A 111 -12.78 -0.26 -10.76
N LEU A 112 -12.07 0.04 -9.67
CA LEU A 112 -11.13 -0.90 -9.04
C LEU A 112 -11.72 -1.61 -7.81
N GLN A 113 -12.93 -1.22 -7.39
CA GLN A 113 -13.62 -1.79 -6.23
C GLN A 113 -13.93 -3.28 -6.45
N ARG A 114 -13.73 -4.09 -5.42
CA ARG A 114 -14.02 -5.53 -5.41
C ARG A 114 -14.76 -5.89 -4.11
N LEU A 115 -15.89 -5.23 -3.87
CA LEU A 115 -16.69 -5.22 -2.63
C LEU A 115 -16.67 -6.53 -1.81
N LEU A 116 -16.87 -7.71 -2.41
CA LEU A 116 -16.88 -8.99 -1.66
C LEU A 116 -15.53 -9.35 -1.01
N PRO A 117 -14.39 -9.36 -1.73
CA PRO A 117 -13.05 -9.44 -1.12
C PRO A 117 -12.78 -8.44 0.00
N GLU A 118 -13.19 -7.18 -0.17
CA GLU A 118 -13.00 -6.12 0.83
C GLU A 118 -13.82 -6.40 2.09
N LEU A 119 -15.08 -6.79 1.92
CA LEU A 119 -15.98 -7.22 2.99
C LEU A 119 -15.43 -8.44 3.74
N THR A 120 -14.91 -9.43 3.00
CA THR A 120 -14.32 -10.64 3.57
C THR A 120 -13.08 -10.33 4.40
N ALA A 121 -12.20 -9.45 3.89
CA ALA A 121 -11.02 -9.00 4.63
C ALA A 121 -11.41 -8.24 5.90
N ALA A 122 -12.33 -7.29 5.80
CA ALA A 122 -12.82 -6.54 6.95
C ALA A 122 -13.45 -7.45 8.01
N ALA A 123 -14.24 -8.44 7.59
CA ALA A 123 -14.83 -9.42 8.50
C ALA A 123 -13.79 -10.32 9.16
N LYS A 124 -12.77 -10.75 8.40
CA LYS A 124 -11.66 -11.59 8.89
C LYS A 124 -10.83 -10.89 9.97
N TYR A 125 -10.64 -9.57 9.88
CA TYR A 125 -9.80 -8.81 10.80
C TYR A 125 -10.61 -7.93 11.78
N GLY A 126 -11.94 -8.01 11.76
CA GLY A 126 -12.80 -7.42 12.77
C GLY A 126 -13.16 -5.95 12.56
N HIS A 127 -13.02 -5.42 11.35
CA HIS A 127 -13.27 -4.02 11.03
C HIS A 127 -14.75 -3.75 10.74
N ALA A 128 -15.58 -3.73 11.79
CA ALA A 128 -17.04 -3.60 11.70
C ALA A 128 -17.49 -2.34 10.90
N SER A 129 -16.81 -1.21 11.07
CA SER A 129 -17.08 0.03 10.30
C SER A 129 -16.98 -0.17 8.79
N ILE A 130 -15.97 -0.93 8.35
CA ILE A 130 -15.77 -1.26 6.94
C ILE A 130 -16.81 -2.26 6.47
N VAL A 131 -17.14 -3.27 7.28
CA VAL A 131 -18.22 -4.23 6.98
C VAL A 131 -19.53 -3.48 6.75
N GLU A 132 -19.90 -2.55 7.63
CA GLU A 132 -21.09 -1.71 7.46
C GLU A 132 -21.01 -0.90 6.17
N PHE A 133 -19.89 -0.21 5.94
CA PHE A 133 -19.69 0.62 4.77
C PHE A 133 -19.86 -0.17 3.46
N VAL A 134 -19.21 -1.33 3.33
CA VAL A 134 -19.28 -2.15 2.12
C VAL A 134 -20.67 -2.75 1.91
N LEU A 135 -21.38 -3.14 2.97
CA LEU A 135 -22.77 -3.59 2.88
C LEU A 135 -23.74 -2.48 2.44
N ARG A 136 -23.37 -1.20 2.43
CA ARG A 136 -24.20 -0.16 1.79
C ARG A 136 -24.22 -0.25 0.27
N PHE A 137 -23.20 -0.87 -0.33
CA PHE A 137 -23.05 -0.98 -1.79
C PHE A 137 -23.36 -2.36 -2.35
N MET A 138 -23.34 -3.41 -1.51
CA MET A 138 -23.65 -4.77 -1.92
C MET A 138 -24.50 -5.52 -0.91
N ARG A 139 -25.21 -6.55 -1.39
CA ARG A 139 -25.93 -7.53 -0.56
C ARG A 139 -25.31 -8.91 -0.83
N PRO A 140 -24.61 -9.52 0.14
CA PRO A 140 -24.10 -10.88 -0.03
C PRO A 140 -25.28 -11.85 -0.15
N ASN A 141 -25.11 -12.88 -0.97
CA ASN A 141 -26.07 -13.98 -1.01
C ASN A 141 -25.96 -14.85 0.27
N ARG A 142 -26.84 -15.84 0.40
CA ARG A 142 -26.90 -16.68 1.60
C ARG A 142 -25.59 -17.40 1.90
N SER A 143 -24.94 -18.00 0.89
CA SER A 143 -23.70 -18.75 1.08
C SER A 143 -22.50 -17.83 1.38
N GLU A 144 -22.47 -16.64 0.80
CA GLU A 144 -21.49 -15.60 1.12
C GLU A 144 -21.66 -15.12 2.57
N LEU A 145 -22.89 -14.88 3.03
CA LEU A 145 -23.18 -14.48 4.40
C LEU A 145 -22.79 -15.56 5.41
N GLU A 146 -23.14 -16.82 5.15
CA GLU A 146 -22.74 -17.97 5.98
C GLU A 146 -21.21 -18.03 6.09
N ARG A 147 -20.49 -17.89 4.98
CA ARG A 147 -19.02 -17.86 4.97
C ARG A 147 -18.44 -16.66 5.73
N LEU A 148 -19.04 -15.47 5.62
CA LEU A 148 -18.59 -14.27 6.34
C LEU A 148 -18.77 -14.43 7.85
N LEU A 149 -19.89 -15.01 8.28
CA LEU A 149 -20.16 -15.33 9.69
C LEU A 149 -19.16 -16.35 10.23
N GLU A 150 -18.88 -17.42 9.47
CA GLU A 150 -17.87 -18.42 9.82
C GLU A 150 -16.48 -17.78 9.98
N ILE A 151 -16.07 -16.95 9.03
CA ILE A 151 -14.77 -16.26 9.06
C ILE A 151 -14.67 -15.32 10.27
N ALA A 152 -15.69 -14.50 10.51
CA ALA A 152 -15.70 -13.57 11.64
C ALA A 152 -15.71 -14.31 12.99
N ALA A 153 -16.49 -15.39 13.10
CA ALA A 153 -16.55 -16.23 14.30
C ALA A 153 -15.23 -16.96 14.56
N ALA A 154 -14.61 -17.54 13.52
CA ALA A 154 -13.34 -18.25 13.62
C ALA A 154 -12.18 -17.34 14.08
N ASN A 155 -12.25 -16.05 13.76
CA ASN A 155 -11.27 -15.04 14.21
C ASN A 155 -11.69 -14.29 15.49
N GLY A 156 -12.82 -14.66 16.11
CA GLY A 156 -13.28 -14.07 17.38
C GLY A 156 -13.84 -12.66 17.28
N HIS A 157 -14.27 -12.22 16.09
CA HIS A 157 -14.79 -10.87 15.87
C HIS A 157 -16.30 -10.79 16.13
N LEU A 158 -16.69 -10.83 17.41
CA LEU A 158 -18.09 -10.86 17.84
C LEU A 158 -18.93 -9.67 17.33
N GLU A 159 -18.35 -8.47 17.25
CA GLU A 159 -19.04 -7.28 16.75
C GLU A 159 -19.44 -7.44 15.28
N VAL A 160 -18.55 -8.01 14.45
CA VAL A 160 -18.87 -8.32 13.05
C VAL A 160 -19.94 -9.40 12.96
N VAL A 161 -19.85 -10.47 13.78
CA VAL A 161 -20.87 -11.54 13.80
C VAL A 161 -22.24 -10.98 14.19
N ARG A 162 -22.30 -10.10 15.19
CA ARG A 162 -23.54 -9.42 15.60
C ARG A 162 -24.12 -8.55 14.50
N PHE A 163 -23.26 -7.88 13.74
CA PHE A 163 -23.66 -7.01 12.66
C PHE A 163 -24.18 -7.78 11.42
N LEU A 164 -23.63 -8.97 11.18
CA LEU A 164 -24.00 -9.83 10.04
C LEU A 164 -25.21 -10.75 10.33
N ARG A 165 -25.66 -10.85 11.58
CA ARG A 165 -26.77 -11.70 12.01
C ARG A 165 -28.12 -10.97 11.97
#